data_AF-K6SJT4-F1
#
_entry.id   AF-K6SJT4-F1
#
_cell.length_a   1.000
_cell.length_b   1.000
_cell.length_c   1.000
_cell.angle_alpha   90.00
_cell.angle_beta   90.00
_cell.angle_gamma   90.00
#
_symmetry.space_group_name_H-M   'P 1'
#
loop_
_entity.id
_entity.type
_entity.pdbx_description
1 polymer ?
#
loop_
_entity_poly.entity_id
_entity_poly.type
_entity_poly.pdbx_seq_one_letter_code
_entity_poly.pdbx_strand_id
1 'polypeptide(L)'
;MDTITTYLDSLFASLPDNDKTRQAKADMLANMRDYYRDLLREGKSEEAAIGAVISAFGSIDELRADLGMPAQATATTTQADPTDAEEEADEDAITETELRSFWHMADQFATQIALGVLLCAVSIALPAYTGGGRWEGFGVIGMFLLAALAVGLFIWGGTVFSQQKKQLNDRPITASAKQLVNKTTGEYTRQFAAGLIAGIMICIGSLIPPIISAYIPGFISENAGGALFLAIAGLGSYLIIYVSINYSQLKRYAYATTAANSTAWYHGTDDDAANYWEQPHKHHQNTRARQDIALFHQVYWPTVLIIYLLVSFLLHGWAYSWLIFIIGGVMQNIITAVIARRDYSE
;
A
#
# COMPACT_ATOMS: atom_id res chain seq x y z
N MET A 1 -2.48 -42.70 -3.01
CA MET A 1 -1.79 -42.28 -1.76
C MET A 1 -0.33 -42.75 -1.72
N ASP A 2 -0.04 -44.03 -2.05
CA ASP A 2 1.32 -44.60 -2.04
C ASP A 2 2.31 -43.91 -2.98
N THR A 3 1.83 -43.31 -4.08
CA THR A 3 2.66 -42.60 -5.05
C THR A 3 3.35 -41.35 -4.47
N ILE A 4 2.67 -40.61 -3.59
CA ILE A 4 3.24 -39.41 -2.94
C ILE A 4 4.33 -39.81 -1.95
N THR A 5 4.11 -40.89 -1.19
CA THR A 5 5.12 -41.45 -0.29
C THR A 5 6.33 -41.98 -1.04
N THR A 6 6.14 -42.71 -2.15
CA THR A 6 7.26 -43.23 -2.96
C THR A 6 8.07 -42.10 -3.60
N TYR A 7 7.40 -41.05 -4.08
CA TYR A 7 8.09 -39.85 -4.57
C TYR A 7 8.91 -39.18 -3.46
N LEU A 8 8.32 -38.95 -2.29
CA LEU A 8 9.02 -38.36 -1.15
C LEU A 8 10.17 -39.26 -0.64
N ASP A 9 10.01 -40.58 -0.67
CA ASP A 9 11.07 -41.53 -0.35
C ASP A 9 12.24 -41.41 -1.33
N SER A 10 11.96 -41.22 -2.62
CA SER A 10 12.99 -40.98 -3.64
C SER A 10 13.67 -39.62 -3.46
N LEU A 11 12.94 -38.58 -3.03
CA LEU A 11 13.48 -37.24 -2.74
C LEU A 11 14.48 -37.26 -1.57
N PHE A 12 14.20 -38.07 -0.55
CA PHE A 12 15.02 -38.16 0.65
C PHE A 12 16.07 -39.28 0.59
N ALA A 13 16.11 -40.08 -0.48
CA ALA A 13 17.05 -41.20 -0.62
C ALA A 13 18.53 -40.78 -0.68
N SER A 14 18.81 -39.54 -1.11
CA SER A 14 20.16 -38.99 -1.20
C SER A 14 20.62 -38.22 0.04
N LEU A 15 19.77 -38.10 1.08
CA LEU A 15 20.07 -37.35 2.31
C LEU A 15 20.51 -38.28 3.45
N PRO A 16 21.44 -37.85 4.33
CA PRO A 16 21.83 -38.64 5.50
C PRO A 16 20.65 -38.82 6.45
N ASP A 17 20.41 -40.07 6.88
CA ASP A 17 19.37 -40.39 7.85
C ASP A 17 19.77 -39.87 9.23
N ASN A 18 19.19 -38.73 9.62
CA ASN A 18 19.33 -38.11 10.92
C ASN A 18 17.95 -37.61 11.38
N ASP A 19 17.79 -37.33 12.67
CA ASP A 19 16.48 -36.98 13.24
C ASP A 19 15.83 -35.76 12.57
N LYS A 20 16.63 -34.80 12.08
CA LYS A 20 16.12 -33.61 11.37
C LYS A 20 15.61 -33.96 9.96
N THR A 21 16.34 -34.81 9.23
CA THR A 21 15.91 -35.31 7.91
C THR A 21 14.60 -36.10 8.03
N ARG A 22 14.45 -36.93 9.08
CA ARG A 22 13.23 -37.70 9.33
C ARG A 22 12.05 -36.81 9.70
N GLN A 23 12.29 -35.76 10.51
CA GLN A 23 11.26 -34.79 10.86
C GLN A 23 10.81 -33.97 9.64
N ALA A 24 11.75 -33.45 8.85
CA ALA A 24 11.45 -32.70 7.62
C ALA A 24 10.64 -33.55 6.62
N LYS A 25 10.99 -34.84 6.48
CA LYS A 25 10.22 -35.79 5.67
C LYS A 25 8.78 -35.96 6.19
N ALA A 26 8.59 -36.07 7.50
CA ALA A 26 7.26 -36.23 8.08
C ALA A 26 6.38 -34.97 7.89
N ASP A 27 6.97 -33.79 8.09
CA ASP A 27 6.27 -32.51 7.95
C ASP A 27 5.89 -32.24 6.47
N MET A 28 6.80 -32.55 5.55
CA MET A 28 6.56 -32.39 4.12
C MET A 28 5.52 -33.39 3.59
N LEU A 29 5.52 -34.63 4.10
CA LEU A 29 4.47 -35.61 3.82
C LEU A 29 3.10 -35.12 4.28
N ALA A 30 3.02 -34.52 5.47
CA ALA A 30 1.78 -33.98 6.01
C ALA A 30 1.23 -32.86 5.10
N ASN A 31 2.09 -31.91 4.70
CA ASN A 31 1.72 -30.81 3.82
C ASN A 31 1.27 -31.30 2.43
N MET A 32 2.01 -32.23 1.81
CA MET A 32 1.64 -32.81 0.51
C MET A 32 0.29 -33.53 0.58
N ARG A 33 0.01 -34.23 1.69
CA ARG A 33 -1.25 -34.95 1.89
C ARG A 33 -2.43 -34.01 2.07
N ASP A 34 -2.25 -32.90 2.76
CA ASP A 34 -3.32 -31.92 2.94
C ASP A 34 -3.63 -31.21 1.62
N TYR A 35 -2.61 -30.83 0.86
CA TYR A 35 -2.79 -30.29 -0.49
C TYR A 35 -3.48 -31.28 -1.45
N TYR A 36 -3.10 -32.56 -1.40
CA TYR A 36 -3.78 -33.62 -2.14
C TYR A 36 -5.27 -33.74 -1.78
N ARG A 37 -5.60 -33.69 -0.48
CA ARG A 37 -6.98 -33.79 -0.01
C ARG A 37 -7.83 -32.59 -0.45
N ASP A 38 -7.25 -31.40 -0.51
CA ASP A 38 -7.95 -30.20 -0.98
C ASP A 38 -8.25 -30.27 -2.48
N LEU A 39 -7.32 -30.78 -3.29
CA LEU A 39 -7.54 -31.01 -4.72
C LEU A 39 -8.65 -32.03 -4.99
N LEU A 40 -8.78 -33.07 -4.15
CA LEU A 40 -9.90 -34.00 -4.23
C LEU A 40 -11.24 -33.34 -3.87
N ARG A 41 -11.26 -32.42 -2.91
CA ARG A 41 -12.46 -31.64 -2.54
C ARG A 41 -12.88 -30.66 -3.63
N GLU A 42 -11.92 -30.15 -4.41
CA GLU A 42 -12.17 -29.34 -5.61
C GLU A 42 -12.75 -30.15 -6.79
N GLY A 43 -12.89 -31.48 -6.63
CA GLY A 43 -13.45 -32.36 -7.66
C GLY A 43 -12.44 -32.79 -8.73
N LYS A 44 -11.13 -32.61 -8.51
CA LYS A 44 -10.10 -33.14 -9.42
C LYS A 44 -9.97 -34.65 -9.26
N SER A 45 -9.70 -35.34 -10.37
CA SER A 45 -9.38 -36.77 -10.37
C SER A 45 -8.10 -37.04 -9.57
N GLU A 46 -8.04 -38.19 -8.89
CA GLU A 46 -6.88 -38.63 -8.09
C GLU A 46 -5.55 -38.52 -8.85
N GLU A 47 -5.52 -38.90 -10.12
CA GLU A 47 -4.32 -38.83 -10.97
C GLU A 47 -3.85 -37.39 -11.23
N ALA A 48 -4.79 -36.47 -11.50
CA ALA A 48 -4.50 -35.04 -11.69
C ALA A 48 -4.08 -34.36 -10.37
N ALA A 49 -4.67 -34.77 -9.25
CA ALA A 49 -4.30 -34.26 -7.94
C ALA A 49 -2.88 -34.68 -7.54
N ILE A 50 -2.47 -35.93 -7.82
CA ILE A 50 -1.10 -36.41 -7.59
C ILE A 50 -0.10 -35.63 -8.44
N GLY A 51 -0.37 -35.43 -9.73
CA GLY A 51 0.51 -34.65 -10.62
C GLY A 51 0.67 -33.20 -10.17
N ALA A 52 -0.42 -32.56 -9.74
CA ALA A 52 -0.40 -31.19 -9.24
C ALA A 52 0.37 -31.05 -7.91
N VAL A 53 0.28 -32.04 -7.00
CA VAL A 53 1.05 -32.04 -5.75
C VAL A 53 2.54 -32.18 -6.04
N ILE A 54 2.93 -33.10 -6.94
CA ILE A 54 4.34 -33.31 -7.30
C ILE A 54 4.93 -32.06 -7.97
N SER A 55 4.18 -31.40 -8.85
CA SER A 55 4.62 -30.16 -9.50
C SER A 55 4.74 -28.97 -8.55
N ALA A 56 3.92 -28.89 -7.50
CA ALA A 56 3.90 -27.74 -6.60
C ALA A 56 5.04 -27.74 -5.58
N PHE A 57 5.66 -28.90 -5.32
CA PHE A 57 6.68 -29.05 -4.28
C PHE A 57 8.14 -29.08 -4.82
N GLY A 58 8.35 -28.90 -6.12
CA GLY A 58 9.68 -28.65 -6.71
C GLY A 58 10.63 -29.87 -6.73
N SER A 59 11.87 -29.67 -7.20
CA SER A 59 12.91 -30.70 -7.28
C SER A 59 13.89 -30.68 -6.08
N ILE A 60 14.66 -31.77 -5.91
CA ILE A 60 15.63 -32.00 -4.80
C ILE A 60 16.60 -30.82 -4.58
N ASP A 61 16.92 -30.08 -5.64
CA ASP A 61 17.90 -29.00 -5.61
C ASP A 61 17.38 -27.76 -4.84
N GLU A 62 16.07 -27.50 -4.87
CA GLU A 62 15.45 -26.43 -4.07
C GLU A 62 15.42 -26.79 -2.58
N LEU A 63 15.14 -28.06 -2.25
CA LEU A 63 15.10 -28.53 -0.86
C LEU A 63 16.48 -28.60 -0.21
N ARG A 64 17.53 -28.88 -0.99
CA ARG A 64 18.91 -28.92 -0.49
C ARG A 64 19.41 -27.54 -0.07
N ALA A 65 18.96 -26.49 -0.75
CA ALA A 65 19.21 -25.11 -0.38
C ALA A 65 18.51 -24.71 0.93
N ASP A 66 17.28 -25.20 1.15
CA ASP A 66 16.48 -24.92 2.34
C ASP A 66 16.97 -25.68 3.60
N LEU A 67 17.58 -26.85 3.43
CA LEU A 67 18.12 -27.70 4.51
C LEU A 67 19.58 -27.39 4.92
N GLY A 68 20.25 -26.43 4.28
CA GLY A 68 21.53 -25.88 4.73
C GLY A 68 22.72 -26.86 4.71
N MET A 69 22.72 -27.87 3.83
CA MET A 69 23.87 -28.77 3.67
C MET A 69 24.79 -28.30 2.53
N PRO A 70 26.09 -28.04 2.79
CA PRO A 70 27.00 -27.58 1.75
C PRO A 70 27.16 -28.66 0.67
N ALA A 71 27.02 -28.25 -0.59
CA ALA A 71 27.45 -29.07 -1.72
C ALA A 71 28.95 -29.31 -1.58
N GLN A 72 29.33 -30.56 -1.34
CA GLN A 72 30.74 -30.96 -1.42
C GLN A 72 31.19 -30.79 -2.87
N ALA A 73 32.14 -29.89 -3.05
CA ALA A 73 32.85 -29.68 -4.29
C ALA A 73 33.43 -31.01 -4.79
N THR A 74 32.97 -31.47 -5.95
CA THR A 74 33.78 -32.34 -6.80
C THR A 74 34.01 -31.59 -8.09
N ALA A 75 35.18 -30.96 -8.18
CA ALA A 75 35.70 -30.44 -9.42
C ALA A 75 35.90 -31.61 -10.39
N THR A 76 35.21 -31.59 -11.52
CA THR A 76 35.71 -32.18 -12.76
C THR A 76 35.29 -31.28 -13.90
N THR A 77 36.27 -30.48 -14.32
CA THR A 77 36.29 -29.65 -15.50
C THR A 77 35.85 -30.42 -16.73
N THR A 78 34.73 -30.06 -17.36
CA THR A 78 34.56 -30.11 -18.82
C THR A 78 33.68 -28.94 -19.24
N GLN A 79 34.40 -27.89 -19.59
CA GLN A 79 34.04 -26.72 -20.38
C GLN A 79 32.95 -26.97 -21.43
N ALA A 80 31.77 -26.37 -21.25
CA ALA A 80 30.88 -25.87 -22.30
C ALA A 80 29.80 -24.96 -21.65
N ASP A 81 29.92 -23.65 -21.90
CA ASP A 81 28.98 -22.54 -21.70
C ASP A 81 28.07 -22.45 -20.46
N PRO A 82 28.34 -21.49 -19.53
CA PRO A 82 27.44 -21.08 -18.46
C PRO A 82 26.71 -19.75 -18.77
N THR A 83 26.28 -19.53 -20.01
CA THR A 83 25.70 -18.22 -20.40
C THR A 83 24.16 -18.17 -20.29
N ASP A 84 23.44 -19.29 -20.42
CA ASP A 84 22.01 -19.17 -20.78
C ASP A 84 21.00 -19.44 -19.63
N ALA A 85 21.41 -19.60 -18.37
CA ALA A 85 20.46 -19.90 -17.26
C ALA A 85 20.53 -18.96 -16.04
N GLU A 86 21.64 -18.23 -15.87
CA GLU A 86 21.72 -17.14 -14.87
C GLU A 86 21.38 -15.77 -15.49
N GLU A 87 21.38 -15.65 -16.83
CA GLU A 87 21.00 -14.42 -17.55
C GLU A 87 19.48 -14.21 -17.61
N GLU A 88 18.66 -15.27 -17.63
CA GLU A 88 17.19 -15.11 -17.72
C GLU A 88 16.53 -14.59 -16.43
N ALA A 89 17.20 -14.70 -15.27
CA ALA A 89 16.69 -14.18 -13.99
C ALA A 89 17.17 -12.75 -13.67
N ASP A 90 18.21 -12.25 -14.36
CA ASP A 90 18.80 -10.92 -14.14
C ASP A 90 18.32 -9.88 -15.17
N GLU A 91 17.81 -10.31 -16.34
CA GLU A 91 17.23 -9.41 -17.34
C GLU A 91 15.94 -8.71 -16.87
N ASP A 92 15.20 -9.33 -15.93
CA ASP A 92 13.90 -8.81 -15.47
C ASP A 92 13.95 -8.17 -14.07
N ALA A 93 15.15 -8.00 -13.50
CA ALA A 93 15.35 -7.37 -12.21
C ALA A 93 15.43 -5.83 -12.34
N ILE A 94 14.74 -5.11 -11.45
CA ILE A 94 14.69 -3.64 -11.46
C ILE A 94 16.09 -3.08 -11.16
N THR A 95 16.73 -2.49 -12.16
CA THR A 95 18.07 -1.87 -12.07
C THR A 95 18.02 -0.54 -11.29
N GLU A 96 19.18 -0.10 -10.76
CA GLU A 96 19.30 1.16 -10.02
C GLU A 96 18.80 2.38 -10.84
N THR A 97 19.03 2.36 -12.14
CA THR A 97 18.56 3.38 -13.10
C THR A 97 17.04 3.38 -13.22
N GLU A 98 16.43 2.20 -13.27
CA GLU A 98 14.98 2.04 -13.32
C GLU A 98 14.34 2.54 -12.00
N LEU A 99 14.91 2.17 -10.85
CA LEU A 99 14.46 2.62 -9.53
C LEU A 99 14.50 4.15 -9.37
N ARG A 100 15.57 4.80 -9.85
CA ARG A 100 15.67 6.27 -9.85
C ARG A 100 14.63 6.92 -10.74
N SER A 101 14.35 6.34 -11.91
CA SER A 101 13.28 6.82 -12.79
C SER A 101 11.91 6.73 -12.12
N PHE A 102 11.66 5.66 -11.35
CA PHE A 102 10.45 5.51 -10.54
C PHE A 102 10.33 6.49 -9.39
N TRP A 103 11.42 6.86 -8.73
CA TRP A 103 11.38 7.92 -7.73
C TRP A 103 10.97 9.26 -8.32
N HIS A 104 11.47 9.61 -9.51
CA HIS A 104 11.01 10.81 -10.21
C HIS A 104 9.52 10.74 -10.56
N MET A 105 9.01 9.58 -10.97
CA MET A 105 7.58 9.39 -11.23
C MET A 105 6.73 9.46 -9.95
N ALA A 106 7.20 8.88 -8.84
CA ALA A 106 6.54 8.94 -7.54
C ALA A 106 6.52 10.38 -6.98
N ASP A 107 7.59 11.13 -7.19
CA ASP A 107 7.71 12.53 -6.81
C ASP A 107 6.76 13.43 -7.63
N GLN A 108 6.65 13.19 -8.94
CA GLN A 108 5.67 13.84 -9.79
C GLN A 108 4.24 13.54 -9.34
N PHE A 109 3.94 12.29 -9.00
CA PHE A 109 2.64 11.90 -8.46
C PHE A 109 2.34 12.62 -7.13
N ALA A 110 3.29 12.60 -6.19
CA ALA A 110 3.16 13.30 -4.91
C ALA A 110 2.91 14.80 -5.10
N THR A 111 3.64 15.42 -6.03
CA THR A 111 3.49 16.83 -6.40
C THR A 111 2.11 17.12 -6.99
N GLN A 112 1.59 16.28 -7.89
CA GLN A 112 0.27 16.47 -8.49
C GLN A 112 -0.85 16.41 -7.44
N ILE A 113 -0.79 15.45 -6.52
CA ILE A 113 -1.78 15.33 -5.43
C ILE A 113 -1.66 16.52 -4.47
N ALA A 114 -0.46 16.85 -4.02
CA ALA A 114 -0.26 17.98 -3.11
C ALA A 114 -0.71 19.30 -3.74
N LEU A 115 -0.37 19.53 -5.02
CA LEU A 115 -0.76 20.72 -5.77
C LEU A 115 -2.27 20.80 -5.97
N GLY A 116 -2.95 19.68 -6.23
CA GLY A 116 -4.41 19.62 -6.26
C GLY A 116 -5.05 20.07 -4.95
N VAL A 117 -4.51 19.66 -3.80
CA VAL A 117 -5.04 20.10 -2.49
C VAL A 117 -4.78 21.58 -2.23
N LEU A 118 -3.60 22.10 -2.62
CA LEU A 118 -3.32 23.53 -2.56
C LEU A 118 -4.32 24.33 -3.40
N LEU A 119 -4.59 23.87 -4.63
CA LEU A 119 -5.57 24.49 -5.53
C LEU A 119 -6.98 24.47 -4.94
N CYS A 120 -7.39 23.40 -4.24
CA CYS A 120 -8.65 23.37 -3.51
C CYS A 120 -8.71 24.42 -2.40
N ALA A 121 -7.64 24.57 -1.62
CA ALA A 121 -7.58 25.59 -0.57
C ALA A 121 -7.65 27.02 -1.16
N VAL A 122 -6.90 27.28 -2.24
CA VAL A 122 -6.92 28.56 -2.95
C VAL A 122 -8.28 28.82 -3.61
N SER A 123 -8.91 27.79 -4.19
CA SER A 123 -10.24 27.87 -4.78
C SER A 123 -11.26 28.44 -3.80
N ILE A 124 -11.21 28.03 -2.53
CA ILE A 124 -12.10 28.55 -1.47
C ILE A 124 -11.64 29.95 -0.98
N ALA A 125 -10.35 30.24 -1.03
CA ALA A 125 -9.81 31.54 -0.63
C ALA A 125 -10.24 32.70 -1.55
N LEU A 126 -10.42 32.45 -2.86
CA LEU A 126 -10.85 33.47 -3.83
C LEU A 126 -12.20 34.13 -3.50
N PRO A 127 -13.30 33.37 -3.32
CA PRO A 127 -14.59 33.96 -2.93
C PRO A 127 -14.53 34.54 -1.52
N ALA A 128 -13.73 33.98 -0.61
CA ALA A 128 -13.53 34.56 0.72
C ALA A 128 -12.90 35.96 0.67
N TYR A 129 -11.97 36.21 -0.25
CA TYR A 129 -11.35 37.53 -0.44
C TYR A 129 -12.29 38.53 -1.13
N THR A 130 -13.01 38.08 -2.16
CA THR A 130 -13.81 38.93 -3.05
C THR A 130 -15.26 39.15 -2.59
N GLY A 131 -15.72 38.40 -1.59
CA GLY A 131 -17.09 38.46 -1.07
C GLY A 131 -17.50 39.85 -0.58
N GLY A 132 -18.76 40.22 -0.79
CA GLY A 132 -19.30 41.51 -0.35
C GLY A 132 -18.91 42.71 -1.22
N GLY A 133 -18.26 42.48 -2.37
CA GLY A 133 -17.88 43.51 -3.33
C GLY A 133 -18.39 43.25 -4.75
N ARG A 134 -18.18 44.22 -5.66
CA ARG A 134 -18.54 44.10 -7.09
C ARG A 134 -17.86 42.92 -7.82
N TRP A 135 -16.81 42.34 -7.22
CA TRP A 135 -16.00 41.28 -7.81
C TRP A 135 -16.37 39.87 -7.34
N GLU A 136 -17.39 39.72 -6.48
CA GLU A 136 -17.81 38.44 -5.91
C GLU A 136 -18.10 37.38 -6.99
N GLY A 137 -18.77 37.78 -8.08
CA GLY A 137 -19.04 36.90 -9.21
C GLY A 137 -17.78 36.32 -9.85
N PHE A 138 -16.70 37.11 -9.96
CA PHE A 138 -15.42 36.63 -10.48
C PHE A 138 -14.74 35.65 -9.52
N GLY A 139 -14.89 35.85 -8.20
CA GLY A 139 -14.37 34.94 -7.18
C GLY A 139 -15.02 33.56 -7.25
N VAL A 140 -16.35 33.51 -7.39
CA VAL A 140 -17.09 32.25 -7.51
C VAL A 140 -16.75 31.52 -8.82
N ILE A 141 -16.64 32.23 -9.94
CA ILE A 141 -16.20 31.64 -11.21
C ILE A 141 -14.78 31.07 -11.07
N GLY A 142 -13.87 31.81 -10.45
CA GLY A 142 -12.51 31.37 -10.17
C GLY A 142 -12.45 30.12 -9.29
N MET A 143 -13.31 30.03 -8.27
CA MET A 143 -13.43 28.85 -7.40
C MET A 143 -13.71 27.59 -8.22
N PHE A 144 -14.74 27.60 -9.08
CA PHE A 144 -15.11 26.44 -9.89
C PHE A 144 -14.03 26.05 -10.90
N LEU A 145 -13.37 27.02 -11.53
CA LEU A 145 -12.28 26.74 -12.47
C LEU A 145 -11.07 26.09 -11.80
N LEU A 146 -10.64 26.61 -10.64
CA LEU A 146 -9.53 26.02 -9.88
C LEU A 146 -9.89 24.65 -9.30
N ALA A 147 -11.14 24.47 -8.85
CA ALA A 147 -11.62 23.18 -8.38
C ALA A 147 -11.64 22.13 -9.49
N ALA A 148 -12.11 22.50 -10.70
CA ALA A 148 -12.06 21.61 -11.86
C ALA A 148 -10.62 21.21 -12.23
N LEU A 149 -9.67 22.16 -12.15
CA LEU A 149 -8.26 21.91 -12.39
C LEU A 149 -7.67 20.95 -11.34
N ALA A 150 -7.98 21.16 -10.05
CA ALA A 150 -7.57 20.28 -8.96
C ALA A 150 -8.08 18.84 -9.14
N VAL A 151 -9.35 18.67 -9.50
CA VAL A 151 -9.93 17.34 -9.79
C VAL A 151 -9.25 16.70 -11.00
N GLY A 152 -8.94 17.48 -12.04
CA GLY A 152 -8.16 17.00 -13.19
C GLY A 152 -6.80 16.44 -12.81
N LEU A 153 -6.06 17.12 -11.92
CA LEU A 153 -4.78 16.64 -11.38
C LEU A 153 -4.93 15.33 -10.59
N PHE A 154 -5.97 15.21 -9.77
CA PHE A 154 -6.21 13.99 -8.98
C PHE A 154 -6.50 12.78 -9.87
N ILE A 155 -7.33 12.95 -10.90
CA ILE A 155 -7.68 11.87 -11.83
C ILE A 155 -6.47 11.47 -12.67
N TRP A 156 -5.73 12.44 -13.21
CA TRP A 156 -4.52 12.17 -13.99
C TRP A 156 -3.47 11.44 -13.14
N GLY A 157 -3.13 11.99 -11.98
CA GLY A 157 -2.14 11.40 -11.08
C GLY A 157 -2.55 9.99 -10.65
N GLY A 158 -3.82 9.81 -10.25
CA GLY A 158 -4.33 8.52 -9.79
C GLY A 158 -4.27 7.43 -10.86
N THR A 159 -4.66 7.75 -12.10
CA THR A 159 -4.70 6.77 -13.20
C THR A 159 -3.28 6.37 -13.64
N VAL A 160 -2.40 7.34 -13.88
CA VAL A 160 -1.00 7.08 -14.32
C VAL A 160 -0.22 6.30 -13.26
N PHE A 161 -0.32 6.71 -11.99
CA PHE A 161 0.37 6.02 -10.90
C PHE A 161 -0.15 4.60 -10.68
N SER A 162 -1.46 4.37 -10.83
CA SER A 162 -2.05 3.03 -10.67
C SER A 162 -1.59 2.05 -11.75
N GLN A 163 -1.45 2.51 -12.99
CA GLN A 163 -1.02 1.69 -14.12
C GLN A 163 0.44 1.26 -13.97
N GLN A 164 1.32 2.20 -13.61
CA GLN A 164 2.74 1.91 -13.40
C GLN A 164 2.96 1.07 -12.13
N LYS A 165 2.25 1.36 -11.03
CA LYS A 165 2.29 0.54 -9.81
C LYS A 165 1.99 -0.94 -10.09
N LYS A 166 1.11 -1.24 -11.04
CA LYS A 166 0.77 -2.61 -11.43
C LYS A 166 1.92 -3.31 -12.17
N GLN A 167 2.71 -2.58 -12.95
CA GLN A 167 3.84 -3.13 -13.71
C GLN A 167 5.05 -3.51 -12.84
N LEU A 168 5.18 -2.90 -11.65
CA LEU A 168 6.33 -3.12 -10.76
C LEU A 168 6.10 -4.17 -9.69
N ASN A 169 4.84 -4.49 -9.40
CA ASN A 169 4.49 -5.33 -8.26
C ASN A 169 4.85 -6.83 -8.49
N ASP A 170 5.28 -7.18 -9.70
CA ASP A 170 5.54 -8.55 -10.16
C ASP A 170 7.03 -8.81 -10.49
N ARG A 171 7.94 -7.83 -10.31
CA ARG A 171 9.37 -7.96 -10.67
C ARG A 171 10.29 -7.98 -9.44
N PRO A 172 11.30 -8.86 -9.37
CA PRO A 172 12.28 -8.90 -8.29
C PRO A 172 13.24 -7.69 -8.33
N ILE A 173 13.79 -7.33 -7.16
CA ILE A 173 14.67 -6.16 -6.99
C ILE A 173 16.12 -6.61 -6.79
N THR A 174 17.07 -6.06 -7.56
CA THR A 174 18.50 -6.38 -7.51
C THR A 174 19.17 -6.01 -6.17
N ALA A 175 20.22 -6.74 -5.78
CA ALA A 175 20.98 -6.53 -4.55
C ALA A 175 21.60 -5.12 -4.40
N SER A 176 22.00 -4.48 -5.50
CA SER A 176 22.55 -3.11 -5.53
C SER A 176 21.50 -2.06 -5.15
N ALA A 177 20.26 -2.22 -5.64
CA ALA A 177 19.12 -1.36 -5.29
C ALA A 177 18.74 -1.46 -3.80
N LYS A 178 18.88 -2.65 -3.19
CA LYS A 178 18.62 -2.85 -1.75
C LYS A 178 19.57 -2.02 -0.87
N GLN A 179 20.86 -1.97 -1.22
CA GLN A 179 21.86 -1.23 -0.46
C GLN A 179 21.66 0.29 -0.54
N LEU A 180 21.20 0.80 -1.69
CA LEU A 180 20.86 2.21 -1.87
C LEU A 180 19.66 2.59 -1.00
N VAL A 181 18.56 1.81 -1.02
CA VAL A 181 17.34 2.10 -0.25
C VAL A 181 17.59 2.11 1.25
N ASN A 182 18.35 1.14 1.79
CA ASN A 182 18.66 1.10 3.23
C ASN A 182 19.53 2.29 3.68
N LYS A 183 20.48 2.71 2.86
CA LYS A 183 21.29 3.90 3.14
C LYS A 183 20.43 5.18 3.10
N THR A 184 19.56 5.31 2.11
CA THR A 184 18.71 6.51 1.93
C THR A 184 17.60 6.58 2.98
N THR A 185 17.05 5.46 3.44
CA THR A 185 15.92 5.45 4.39
C THR A 185 16.29 6.07 5.75
N GLY A 186 17.49 5.79 6.27
CA GLY A 186 17.97 6.35 7.53
C GLY A 186 18.05 7.88 7.50
N GLU A 187 18.64 8.44 6.45
CA GLU A 187 18.78 9.89 6.27
C GLU A 187 17.44 10.58 5.96
N TYR A 188 16.57 9.91 5.20
CA TYR A 188 15.29 10.47 4.77
C TYR A 188 14.25 10.58 5.89
N THR A 189 14.28 9.69 6.90
CA THR A 189 13.36 9.76 8.06
C THR A 189 13.43 11.09 8.81
N ARG A 190 14.63 11.66 8.95
CA ARG A 190 14.85 12.94 9.63
C ARG A 190 14.38 14.12 8.80
N GLN A 191 14.62 14.09 7.49
CA GLN A 191 14.13 15.09 6.54
C GLN A 191 12.60 15.05 6.42
N PHE A 192 12.02 13.86 6.44
CA PHE A 192 10.58 13.62 6.48
C PHE A 192 9.94 14.24 7.73
N ALA A 193 10.46 13.92 8.93
CA ALA A 193 9.93 14.45 10.17
C ALA A 193 10.04 15.99 10.22
N ALA A 194 11.17 16.54 9.76
CA ALA A 194 11.36 17.99 9.68
C ALA A 194 10.35 18.66 8.74
N GLY A 195 10.10 18.06 7.56
CA GLY A 195 9.08 18.54 6.63
C GLY A 195 7.67 18.48 7.24
N LEU A 196 7.30 17.34 7.82
CA LEU A 196 5.99 17.18 8.48
C LEU A 196 5.76 18.22 9.57
N ILE A 197 6.75 18.43 10.45
CA ILE A 197 6.69 19.44 11.51
C ILE A 197 6.58 20.84 10.89
N ALA A 198 7.39 21.17 9.88
CA ALA A 198 7.32 22.47 9.22
C ALA A 198 5.94 22.74 8.62
N GLY A 199 5.32 21.76 7.96
CA GLY A 199 3.96 21.88 7.41
C GLY A 199 2.91 22.11 8.49
N ILE A 200 2.98 21.38 9.61
CA ILE A 200 2.08 21.57 10.76
C ILE A 200 2.26 22.96 11.37
N MET A 201 3.50 23.44 11.52
CA MET A 201 3.78 24.78 12.03
C MET A 201 3.24 25.88 11.12
N ILE A 202 3.28 25.70 9.80
CA ILE A 202 2.66 26.60 8.83
C ILE A 202 1.13 26.58 8.99
N CYS A 203 0.52 25.40 9.15
CA CYS A 203 -0.92 25.28 9.40
C CYS A 203 -1.35 25.98 10.69
N ILE A 204 -0.60 25.83 11.78
CA ILE A 204 -0.88 26.53 13.05
C ILE A 204 -0.69 28.04 12.88
N GLY A 205 0.40 28.45 12.21
CA GLY A 205 0.70 29.85 11.91
C GLY A 205 -0.32 30.52 10.99
N SER A 206 -1.07 29.74 10.20
CA SER A 206 -2.14 30.28 9.33
C SER A 206 -3.25 31.01 10.10
N LEU A 207 -3.41 30.73 11.40
CA LEU A 207 -4.37 31.41 12.28
C LEU A 207 -3.96 32.86 12.59
N ILE A 208 -2.71 33.24 12.37
CA ILE A 208 -2.22 34.60 12.65
C ILE A 208 -2.94 35.67 11.81
N PRO A 209 -3.05 35.56 10.47
CA PRO A 209 -3.77 36.53 9.65
C PRO A 209 -5.21 36.86 10.12
N PRO A 210 -6.11 35.89 10.38
CA PRO A 210 -7.46 36.21 10.84
C PRO A 210 -7.45 36.85 12.23
N ILE A 211 -6.58 36.41 13.14
CA ILE A 211 -6.42 37.03 14.48
C ILE A 211 -5.99 38.50 14.33
N ILE A 212 -4.96 38.77 13.52
CA ILE A 212 -4.48 40.14 13.29
C ILE A 212 -5.59 41.01 12.68
N SER A 213 -6.34 40.48 11.69
CA SER A 213 -7.44 41.22 11.07
C SER A 213 -8.55 41.59 12.05
N ALA A 214 -8.79 40.76 13.08
CA ALA A 214 -9.81 41.01 14.09
C ALA A 214 -9.38 42.01 15.18
N TYR A 215 -8.10 42.00 15.59
CA TYR A 215 -7.62 42.82 16.70
C TYR A 215 -6.90 44.11 16.28
N ILE A 216 -6.41 44.20 15.04
CA ILE A 216 -5.67 45.37 14.53
C ILE A 216 -6.38 45.92 13.28
N PRO A 217 -7.46 46.70 13.47
CA PRO A 217 -8.19 47.29 12.35
C PRO A 217 -7.29 48.21 11.53
N GLY A 218 -7.27 48.01 10.20
CA GLY A 218 -6.49 48.79 9.25
C GLY A 218 -5.20 48.13 8.75
N PHE A 219 -4.75 47.03 9.37
CA PHE A 219 -3.59 46.27 8.85
C PHE A 219 -3.98 45.30 7.72
N ILE A 220 -5.00 44.47 7.97
CA ILE A 220 -5.55 43.49 7.02
C ILE A 220 -7.09 43.58 7.09
N SER A 221 -7.78 43.54 5.94
CA SER A 221 -9.26 43.47 5.94
C SER A 221 -9.74 42.10 6.43
N GLU A 222 -10.92 42.02 7.05
CA GLU A 222 -11.47 40.76 7.56
C GLU A 222 -11.51 39.66 6.48
N ASN A 223 -11.95 40.00 5.27
CA ASN A 223 -11.98 39.11 4.11
C ASN A 223 -10.58 38.64 3.69
N ALA A 224 -9.58 39.54 3.73
CA ALA A 224 -8.20 39.19 3.43
C ALA A 224 -7.58 38.30 4.51
N GLY A 225 -7.94 38.49 5.78
CA GLY A 225 -7.53 37.63 6.89
C GLY A 225 -7.98 36.17 6.68
N GLY A 226 -9.25 35.98 6.34
CA GLY A 226 -9.81 34.66 6.03
C GLY A 226 -9.20 34.01 4.79
N ALA A 227 -9.01 34.77 3.71
CA ALA A 227 -8.40 34.27 2.48
C ALA A 227 -6.92 33.87 2.67
N LEU A 228 -6.15 34.69 3.41
CA LEU A 228 -4.75 34.38 3.73
C LEU A 228 -4.62 33.16 4.63
N PHE A 229 -5.53 32.98 5.60
CA PHE A 229 -5.60 31.76 6.40
C PHE A 229 -5.70 30.52 5.50
N LEU A 230 -6.66 30.50 4.57
CA LEU A 230 -6.86 29.36 3.68
C LEU A 230 -5.67 29.13 2.74
N ALA A 231 -5.04 30.19 2.22
CA ALA A 231 -3.87 30.07 1.37
C ALA A 231 -2.65 29.50 2.12
N ILE A 232 -2.38 29.98 3.34
CA ILE A 232 -1.25 29.52 4.16
C ILE A 232 -1.51 28.10 4.68
N ALA A 233 -2.73 27.80 5.14
CA ALA A 233 -3.11 26.44 5.55
C ALA A 233 -3.02 25.47 4.35
N GLY A 234 -3.42 25.91 3.16
CA GLY A 234 -3.22 25.18 1.91
C GLY A 234 -1.76 24.85 1.65
N LEU A 235 -0.86 25.83 1.81
CA LEU A 235 0.59 25.62 1.65
C LEU A 235 1.16 24.64 2.69
N GLY A 236 0.70 24.72 3.94
CA GLY A 236 1.08 23.76 4.98
C GLY A 236 0.61 22.34 4.63
N SER A 237 -0.64 22.19 4.17
CA SER A 237 -1.20 20.91 3.75
C SER A 237 -0.50 20.32 2.52
N TYR A 238 -0.10 21.16 1.55
CA TYR A 238 0.72 20.77 0.40
C TYR A 238 2.00 20.08 0.86
N LEU A 239 2.72 20.72 1.79
CA LEU A 239 4.00 20.22 2.27
C LEU A 239 3.82 18.91 3.04
N ILE A 240 2.81 18.83 3.91
CA ILE A 240 2.48 17.60 4.65
C ILE A 240 2.19 16.44 3.68
N ILE A 241 1.35 16.67 2.67
CA ILE A 241 0.93 15.63 1.72
C ILE A 241 2.10 15.19 0.85
N TYR A 242 2.86 16.13 0.29
CA TYR A 242 4.04 15.85 -0.53
C TYR A 242 5.05 14.96 0.23
N VAL A 243 5.42 15.38 1.44
CA VAL A 243 6.39 14.67 2.29
C VAL A 243 5.85 13.30 2.73
N SER A 244 4.55 13.21 3.05
CA SER A 244 3.86 11.96 3.43
C SER A 244 3.80 10.94 2.31
N ILE A 245 3.41 11.36 1.10
CA ILE A 245 3.35 10.46 -0.05
C ILE A 245 4.75 9.96 -0.36
N ASN A 246 5.73 10.86 -0.49
CA ASN A 246 7.08 10.45 -0.88
C ASN A 246 7.73 9.49 0.13
N TYR A 247 7.54 9.73 1.42
CA TYR A 247 8.01 8.83 2.48
C TYR A 247 7.28 7.49 2.50
N SER A 248 5.96 7.48 2.28
CA SER A 248 5.17 6.24 2.20
C SER A 248 5.63 5.32 1.07
N GLN A 249 6.01 5.90 -0.09
CA GLN A 249 6.56 5.15 -1.21
C GLN A 249 7.94 4.61 -0.87
N LEU A 250 8.85 5.44 -0.34
CA LEU A 250 10.19 5.02 0.05
C LEU A 250 10.17 3.84 1.03
N LYS A 251 9.34 3.93 2.08
CA LYS A 251 9.14 2.85 3.04
C LYS A 251 8.64 1.57 2.38
N ARG A 252 7.65 1.67 1.50
CA ARG A 252 7.07 0.48 0.83
C ARG A 252 8.12 -0.29 0.04
N TYR A 253 9.06 0.41 -0.63
CA TYR A 253 10.16 -0.24 -1.33
C TYR A 253 11.22 -0.80 -0.38
N ALA A 254 11.52 -0.11 0.73
CA ALA A 254 12.40 -0.64 1.77
C ALA A 254 11.85 -1.94 2.41
N TYR A 255 10.53 -2.03 2.60
CA TYR A 255 9.90 -3.24 3.09
C TYR A 255 9.79 -4.33 2.04
N ALA A 256 9.51 -4.01 0.77
CA ALA A 256 9.50 -4.99 -0.32
C ALA A 256 10.88 -5.63 -0.52
N THR A 257 11.97 -4.85 -0.37
CA THR A 257 13.34 -5.37 -0.43
C THR A 257 13.74 -6.17 0.81
N THR A 258 13.25 -5.79 1.99
CA THR A 258 13.49 -6.52 3.24
C THR A 258 12.69 -7.82 3.30
N ALA A 259 11.45 -7.82 2.81
CA ALA A 259 10.60 -9.01 2.71
C ALA A 259 11.17 -10.04 1.72
N ALA A 260 11.74 -9.57 0.61
CA ALA A 260 12.52 -10.41 -0.30
C ALA A 260 13.84 -10.93 0.30
N ASN A 261 14.26 -10.41 1.47
CA ASN A 261 15.42 -10.88 2.23
C ASN A 261 15.02 -11.61 3.54
N SER A 262 13.73 -11.68 3.89
CA SER A 262 13.24 -12.28 5.14
C SER A 262 12.85 -13.75 4.97
N THR A 263 13.67 -14.50 4.23
CA THR A 263 14.02 -15.89 4.56
C THR A 263 15.33 -15.94 5.39
N ALA A 264 15.76 -14.82 5.98
CA ALA A 264 16.77 -14.76 7.02
C ALA A 264 16.11 -14.64 8.40
N TRP A 265 16.30 -15.68 9.20
CA TRP A 265 15.87 -15.88 10.59
C TRP A 265 15.95 -14.64 11.49
N TYR A 266 14.82 -14.28 12.10
CA TYR A 266 14.67 -13.20 13.07
C TYR A 266 15.30 -13.61 14.42
N HIS A 267 16.41 -12.99 14.80
CA HIS A 267 16.81 -12.91 16.20
C HIS A 267 16.17 -11.65 16.80
N GLY A 268 15.19 -11.86 17.69
CA GLY A 268 14.54 -10.81 18.44
C GLY A 268 15.48 -10.12 19.41
N THR A 269 15.37 -8.80 19.47
CA THR A 269 15.67 -8.01 20.68
C THR A 269 14.40 -7.24 21.02
N ASP A 270 13.91 -7.47 22.24
CA ASP A 270 12.50 -7.40 22.66
C ASP A 270 11.89 -6.00 22.92
N ASP A 271 12.53 -4.87 22.59
CA ASP A 271 12.08 -3.59 23.17
C ASP A 271 11.28 -2.61 22.28
N ASP A 272 11.18 -2.81 20.96
CA ASP A 272 10.54 -1.80 20.07
C ASP A 272 9.27 -2.28 19.33
N ALA A 273 8.75 -3.46 19.65
CA ALA A 273 7.63 -4.09 18.93
C ALA A 273 6.22 -3.67 19.39
N ALA A 274 6.09 -2.66 20.26
CA ALA A 274 4.81 -2.36 20.92
C ALA A 274 3.88 -1.42 20.14
N ASN A 275 4.36 -0.70 19.11
CA ASN A 275 3.55 0.32 18.45
C ASN A 275 3.98 0.49 16.99
N TYR A 276 3.33 -0.22 16.05
CA TYR A 276 2.75 0.35 14.82
C TYR A 276 2.39 -0.74 13.78
N TRP A 277 1.08 -0.88 13.55
CA TRP A 277 0.38 -1.46 12.39
C TRP A 277 0.50 -2.96 12.12
N GLU A 278 -0.53 -3.67 12.57
CA GLU A 278 -1.02 -4.93 12.00
C GLU A 278 -1.04 -4.88 10.46
N GLN A 279 -0.07 -5.54 9.83
CA GLN A 279 -0.29 -6.17 8.54
C GLN A 279 -0.47 -7.67 8.82
N PRO A 280 -1.72 -8.17 8.94
CA PRO A 280 -1.89 -9.60 8.92
C PRO A 280 -1.58 -10.04 7.50
N HIS A 281 -0.48 -10.76 7.34
CA HIS A 281 -0.23 -11.65 6.22
C HIS A 281 -1.40 -12.65 6.14
N LYS A 282 -2.54 -12.21 5.58
CA LYS A 282 -3.71 -13.07 5.35
C LYS A 282 -3.41 -13.96 4.16
N HIS A 283 -2.68 -15.03 4.44
CA HIS A 283 -2.60 -16.20 3.58
C HIS A 283 -4.02 -16.77 3.44
N HIS A 284 -4.57 -16.71 2.23
CA HIS A 284 -5.65 -17.51 1.64
C HIS A 284 -6.93 -17.90 2.42
N GLN A 285 -7.29 -17.30 3.55
CA GLN A 285 -8.45 -17.82 4.30
C GLN A 285 -9.84 -17.19 4.03
N ASN A 286 -10.00 -16.15 3.21
CA ASN A 286 -11.34 -15.80 2.73
C ASN A 286 -11.37 -14.79 1.57
N THR A 287 -11.22 -15.28 0.34
CA THR A 287 -11.33 -14.46 -0.88
C THR A 287 -12.77 -13.97 -1.11
N ARG A 288 -13.78 -14.75 -0.68
CA ARG A 288 -15.21 -14.39 -0.81
C ARG A 288 -15.62 -13.26 0.15
N ALA A 289 -15.34 -13.40 1.45
CA ALA A 289 -15.61 -12.34 2.44
C ALA A 289 -15.00 -10.99 2.05
N ARG A 290 -13.77 -11.00 1.51
CA ARG A 290 -13.07 -9.79 1.07
C ARG A 290 -13.71 -9.16 -0.16
N GLN A 291 -14.18 -9.96 -1.11
CA GLN A 291 -14.91 -9.47 -2.28
C GLN A 291 -16.26 -8.89 -1.88
N ASP A 292 -17.00 -9.57 -1.00
CA ASP A 292 -18.31 -9.12 -0.54
C ASP A 292 -18.23 -7.84 0.30
N ILE A 293 -17.20 -7.71 1.16
CA ILE A 293 -16.94 -6.47 1.90
C ILE A 293 -16.52 -5.33 0.95
N ALA A 294 -15.74 -5.62 -0.10
CA ALA A 294 -15.32 -4.63 -1.08
C ALA A 294 -16.51 -4.11 -1.92
N LEU A 295 -17.35 -5.01 -2.42
CA LEU A 295 -18.58 -4.67 -3.14
C LEU A 295 -19.56 -3.91 -2.25
N PHE A 296 -19.71 -4.33 -0.99
CA PHE A 296 -20.52 -3.61 -0.02
C PHE A 296 -20.03 -2.18 0.16
N HIS A 297 -18.73 -1.97 0.39
CA HIS A 297 -18.18 -0.64 0.59
C HIS A 297 -18.38 0.28 -0.63
N GLN A 298 -18.27 -0.27 -1.84
CA GLN A 298 -18.48 0.47 -3.09
C GLN A 298 -19.92 0.98 -3.24
N VAL A 299 -20.93 0.25 -2.75
CA VAL A 299 -22.34 0.65 -2.82
C VAL A 299 -22.79 1.46 -1.60
N TYR A 300 -22.22 1.16 -0.43
CA TYR A 300 -22.64 1.72 0.86
C TYR A 300 -22.43 3.23 0.94
N TRP A 301 -21.24 3.74 0.63
CA TRP A 301 -20.93 5.17 0.76
C TRP A 301 -21.73 6.07 -0.19
N PRO A 302 -21.87 5.74 -1.50
CA PRO A 302 -22.76 6.48 -2.39
C PRO A 302 -24.22 6.49 -1.89
N THR A 303 -24.69 5.37 -1.32
CA THR A 303 -26.04 5.28 -0.77
C THR A 303 -26.23 6.18 0.45
N VAL A 304 -25.26 6.19 1.38
CA VAL A 304 -25.26 7.10 2.54
C VAL A 304 -25.26 8.56 2.08
N LEU A 305 -24.51 8.88 1.03
CA LEU A 305 -24.47 10.23 0.45
C LEU A 305 -25.83 10.62 -0.18
N ILE A 306 -26.47 9.71 -0.91
CA ILE A 306 -27.81 9.93 -1.47
C ILE A 306 -28.84 10.15 -0.35
N ILE A 307 -28.79 9.35 0.71
CA ILE A 307 -29.66 9.50 1.89
C ILE A 307 -29.40 10.85 2.55
N TYR A 308 -28.13 11.23 2.74
CA TYR A 308 -27.76 12.54 3.27
C TYR A 308 -28.34 13.68 2.43
N LEU A 309 -28.23 13.63 1.10
CA LEU A 309 -28.78 14.65 0.22
C LEU A 309 -30.30 14.69 0.31
N LEU A 310 -30.99 13.55 0.19
CA LEU A 310 -32.45 13.48 0.29
C LEU A 310 -32.98 14.07 1.61
N VAL A 311 -32.39 13.66 2.73
CA VAL A 311 -32.79 14.14 4.06
C VAL A 311 -32.47 15.62 4.24
N SER A 312 -31.32 16.08 3.74
CA SER A 312 -30.94 17.50 3.81
C SER A 312 -31.87 18.40 3.01
N PHE A 313 -32.32 17.96 1.83
CA PHE A 313 -33.27 18.70 1.00
C PHE A 313 -34.69 18.65 1.57
N LEU A 314 -35.13 17.52 2.12
CA LEU A 314 -36.47 17.39 2.70
C LEU A 314 -36.62 18.18 4.01
N LEU A 315 -35.62 18.14 4.89
CA LEU A 315 -35.69 18.75 6.22
C LEU A 315 -35.11 20.17 6.26
N HIS A 316 -34.51 20.68 5.17
CA HIS A 316 -33.79 21.97 5.11
C HIS A 316 -32.77 22.14 6.27
N GLY A 317 -32.31 21.02 6.83
CA GLY A 317 -31.61 20.93 8.11
C GLY A 317 -30.12 20.63 7.97
N TRP A 318 -29.44 21.30 7.05
CA TRP A 318 -28.02 21.08 6.70
C TRP A 318 -27.08 21.06 7.93
N ALA A 319 -27.42 21.80 8.98
CA ALA A 319 -26.66 21.85 10.24
C ALA A 319 -26.69 20.53 11.05
N TYR A 320 -27.66 19.65 10.83
CA TYR A 320 -27.82 18.38 11.56
C TYR A 320 -27.63 17.15 10.66
N SER A 321 -27.84 17.30 9.36
CA SER A 321 -27.73 16.20 8.40
C SER A 321 -26.38 15.50 8.39
N TRP A 322 -25.30 16.17 8.79
CA TRP A 322 -23.97 15.57 8.88
C TRP A 322 -23.89 14.41 9.89
N LEU A 323 -24.82 14.32 10.85
CA LEU A 323 -24.94 13.17 11.77
C LEU A 323 -25.17 11.84 11.05
N ILE A 324 -25.73 11.89 9.82
CA ILE A 324 -25.93 10.71 8.97
C ILE A 324 -24.59 10.04 8.66
N PHE A 325 -23.48 10.80 8.53
CA PHE A 325 -22.16 10.22 8.31
C PHE A 325 -21.62 9.50 9.53
N ILE A 326 -21.87 10.02 10.75
CA ILE A 326 -21.49 9.33 11.99
C ILE A 326 -22.25 8.01 12.11
N ILE A 327 -23.57 8.04 11.91
CA ILE A 327 -24.42 6.84 11.97
C ILE A 327 -24.00 5.85 10.87
N GLY A 328 -23.72 6.35 9.67
CA GLY A 328 -23.21 5.57 8.55
C GLY A 328 -21.89 4.87 8.87
N GLY A 329 -20.94 5.54 9.52
CA GLY A 329 -19.69 4.93 9.94
C GLY A 329 -19.88 3.77 10.93
N VAL A 330 -20.75 3.96 11.93
CA VAL A 330 -21.06 2.92 12.93
C VAL A 330 -21.74 1.71 12.29
N MET A 331 -22.76 1.95 11.45
CA MET A 331 -23.48 0.89 10.73
C MET A 331 -22.57 0.08 9.81
N GLN A 332 -21.58 0.72 9.17
CA GLN A 332 -20.61 0.03 8.32
C GLN A 332 -19.84 -1.03 9.09
N ASN A 333 -19.36 -0.70 10.30
CA ASN A 333 -18.59 -1.62 11.13
C ASN A 333 -19.42 -2.83 11.57
N ILE A 334 -20.69 -2.59 11.93
CA ILE A 334 -21.63 -3.65 12.31
C ILE A 334 -21.90 -4.58 11.13
N ILE A 335 -22.19 -4.04 9.94
CA ILE A 335 -22.51 -4.84 8.76
C ILE A 335 -21.28 -5.64 8.30
N THR A 336 -20.09 -5.02 8.32
CA THR A 336 -18.83 -5.70 7.98
C THR A 336 -18.55 -6.85 8.96
N ALA A 337 -18.82 -6.65 10.26
CA ALA A 337 -18.67 -7.69 11.27
C ALA A 337 -19.66 -8.85 11.08
N VAL A 338 -20.90 -8.57 10.67
CA VAL A 338 -21.92 -9.59 10.36
C VAL A 338 -21.54 -10.39 9.12
N ILE A 339 -21.10 -9.72 8.04
CA ILE A 339 -20.64 -10.39 6.81
C ILE A 339 -19.44 -11.29 7.13
N ALA A 340 -18.45 -10.77 7.87
CA ALA A 340 -17.30 -11.55 8.29
C ALA A 340 -17.69 -12.78 9.13
N ARG A 341 -18.72 -12.68 10.00
CA ARG A 341 -19.18 -13.79 10.85
C ARG A 341 -19.91 -14.88 10.08
N ARG A 342 -20.66 -14.54 9.03
CA ARG A 342 -21.41 -15.50 8.20
C ARG A 342 -20.49 -16.52 7.52
N ASP A 343 -19.33 -16.07 7.08
CA ASP A 343 -18.36 -16.92 6.38
C ASP A 343 -17.54 -17.84 7.31
N TYR A 344 -17.64 -17.69 8.63
CA TYR A 344 -17.07 -18.63 9.60
C TYR A 344 -18.06 -19.74 10.01
N SER A 345 -19.32 -19.65 9.60
CA SER A 345 -20.38 -20.60 9.98
C SER A 345 -20.78 -21.58 8.86
N GLU A 346 -20.25 -21.39 7.65
CA GLU A 346 -20.26 -22.37 6.55
C GLU A 346 -18.93 -23.13 6.54
#